data_AF-A0A7W3W7Q4-F1
#
_entry.id   AF-A0A7W3W7Q4-F1
#
_cell.length_a   1.000
_cell.length_b   1.000
_cell.length_c   1.000
_cell.angle_alpha   90.00
_cell.angle_beta   90.00
_cell.angle_gamma   90.00
#
_symmetry.space_group_name_H-M   'P 1'
#
loop_
_entity.id
_entity.type
_entity.pdbx_description
1 polymer ?
#
loop_
_entity_poly.entity_id
_entity_poly.type
_entity_poly.pdbx_seq_one_letter_code
_entity_poly.pdbx_strand_id
1 'polypeptide(L)' 'GVMAGPLVRSSYRAGRLYAQTKAHRGEELPENLAHLTAEGPAAQEASSLLTR' A
#
# COMPACT_ATOMS: atom_id res chain seq x y z
N GLY A 1 -3.69 -9.74 1.62
CA GLY A 1 -4.52 -9.69 2.84
C GLY A 1 -5.55 -8.61 2.68
N VAL A 2 -6.80 -8.90 3.01
CA VAL A 2 -7.88 -7.90 3.08
C VAL A 2 -7.83 -7.30 4.49
N MET A 3 -7.79 -5.97 4.61
CA MET A 3 -7.94 -5.29 5.90
C MET A 3 -9.40 -4.90 6.09
N ALA A 4 -9.96 -5.21 7.25
CA ALA A 4 -11.29 -4.80 7.67
C ALA A 4 -11.23 -4.27 9.11
N GLY A 5 -11.98 -3.20 9.39
CA GLY A 5 -12.03 -2.61 10.73
C GLY A 5 -12.50 -1.15 10.73
N PRO A 6 -12.91 -0.62 11.90
CA PRO A 6 -13.52 0.70 12.03
C PRO A 6 -12.60 1.87 11.65
N LEU A 7 -11.28 1.66 11.65
CA LEU A 7 -10.28 2.66 11.25
C LEU A 7 -9.67 2.38 9.88
N VAL A 8 -10.13 1.34 9.17
CA VAL A 8 -9.67 1.05 7.82
C VAL A 8 -10.23 2.11 6.87
N ARG A 9 -9.36 2.75 6.11
CA ARG A 9 -9.70 3.80 5.14
C ARG A 9 -9.60 3.27 3.72
N SER A 10 -10.40 3.80 2.80
CA SER A 10 -10.34 3.43 1.37
C SER A 10 -8.99 3.73 0.72
N SER A 11 -8.28 4.75 1.20
CA SER A 11 -6.93 5.09 0.75
C SER A 11 -5.86 4.10 1.22
N TYR A 12 -6.21 3.13 2.07
CA TYR A 12 -5.26 2.17 2.60
C TYR A 12 -4.69 1.29 1.50
N ARG A 13 -3.35 1.20 1.42
CA ARG A 13 -2.61 0.53 0.34
C ARG A 13 -2.95 1.04 -1.09
N ALA A 14 -3.61 2.19 -1.24
CA ALA A 14 -3.93 2.76 -2.56
C ALA A 14 -2.67 3.00 -3.42
N GLY A 15 -1.56 3.42 -2.80
CA GLY A 15 -0.28 3.57 -3.50
C GLY A 15 0.26 2.25 -4.06
N ARG A 16 0.16 1.15 -3.29
CA ARG A 16 0.53 -0.19 -3.77
C ARG A 16 -0.39 -0.66 -4.89
N LEU A 17 -1.70 -0.43 -4.76
CA LEU A 17 -2.67 -0.77 -5.81
C LEU A 17 -2.38 0.00 -7.11
N TYR A 18 -2.05 1.28 -7.01
CA TYR A 18 -1.64 2.10 -8.15
C TYR A 18 -0.38 1.54 -8.82
N ALA A 19 0.66 1.22 -8.04
CA ALA A 19 1.90 0.63 -8.57
C ALA A 19 1.66 -0.72 -9.26
N GLN A 20 0.85 -1.60 -8.66
CA GLN A 20 0.45 -2.88 -9.25
C GLN A 20 -0.35 -2.69 -10.54
N THR A 21 -1.24 -1.70 -10.58
CA THR A 21 -2.04 -1.39 -11.77
C THR A 21 -1.17 -0.91 -12.92
N LYS A 22 -0.21 -0.01 -12.66
CA LYS A 22 0.77 0.46 -13.65
C LYS A 22 1.59 -0.69 -14.21
N ALA A 23 2.15 -1.53 -13.33
CA ALA A 23 2.89 -2.72 -13.74
C ALA A 23 2.03 -3.69 -14.58
N HIS A 24 0.78 -3.94 -14.18
CA HIS A 24 -0.15 -4.80 -14.93
C HIS A 24 -0.47 -4.25 -16.32
N ARG A 25 -0.49 -2.93 -16.47
CA ARG A 25 -0.71 -2.25 -17.76
C ARG A 25 0.57 -2.09 -18.59
N GLY A 26 1.73 -2.49 -18.07
CA GLY A 26 3.03 -2.26 -18.72
C GLY A 26 3.46 -0.79 -18.74
N GLU A 27 2.87 0.03 -17.86
CA GLU A 27 3.20 1.45 -17.73
C GLU A 27 4.28 1.65 -16.66
N GLU A 28 5.23 2.54 -16.93
CA GLU A 28 6.23 2.91 -15.94
C GLU A 28 5.65 3.80 -14.84
N LEU A 29 6.21 3.67 -13.64
CA LEU A 29 5.91 4.55 -12.52
C LEU A 29 6.77 5.82 -12.61
N PRO A 30 6.21 7.02 -12.36
CA PRO A 30 7.03 8.21 -12.17
C PRO A 30 8.08 8.01 -11.06
N GLU A 31 9.28 8.55 -11.26
CA GLU A 31 10.41 8.34 -10.35
C GLU A 31 10.12 8.80 -8.91
N ASN A 32 9.41 9.92 -8.75
CA ASN A 32 8.97 10.41 -7.43
C ASN A 32 8.00 9.46 -6.71
N LEU A 33 7.41 8.49 -7.42
CA LEU A 33 6.51 7.49 -6.88
C LEU A 33 7.15 6.10 -6.76
N ALA A 34 8.42 5.92 -7.15
CA ALA A 34 9.08 4.61 -7.12
C ALA A 34 8.99 3.91 -5.74
N HIS A 35 8.96 4.69 -4.66
CA HIS A 35 8.77 4.24 -3.29
C HIS A 35 7.46 3.45 -3.04
N LEU A 36 6.45 3.58 -3.90
CA LEU A 36 5.19 2.83 -3.79
C LEU A 36 5.33 1.34 -4.11
N THR A 37 6.43 0.94 -4.76
CA THR A 37 6.76 -0.46 -5.03
C THR A 37 7.45 -1.16 -3.85
N ALA A 38 7.95 -0.39 -2.87
CA ALA A 38 8.62 -0.95 -1.71
C ALA A 38 7.66 -1.83 -0.90
N GLU A 39 8.06 -3.07 -0.62
CA GLU A 39 7.31 -3.96 0.26
C GLU A 39 7.52 -3.55 1.73
N GLY A 40 6.41 -3.38 2.45
CA GLY A 40 6.43 -3.07 3.87
C GLY A 40 5.02 -3.03 4.46
N PRO A 41 4.90 -3.15 5.79
CA PRO A 41 3.63 -2.93 6.47
C PRO A 41 3.22 -1.47 6.30
N ALA A 42 1.95 -1.23 6.01
CA ALA A 42 1.44 0.13 6.07
C ALA A 42 1.34 0.57 7.54
N ALA A 43 1.36 1.88 7.81
CA ALA A 43 1.47 2.41 9.18
C ALA A 43 0.42 1.84 10.16
N GLN A 44 -0.79 1.58 9.67
CA GLN A 44 -1.87 1.00 10.48
C GLN A 44 -1.67 -0.50 10.78
N GLU A 45 -0.90 -1.24 9.96
CA GLU A 45 -0.43 -2.60 10.27
C GLU A 45 0.72 -2.54 11.29
N ALA A 46 1.57 -1.51 11.27
CA ALA A 46 2.62 -1.36 12.27
C ALA A 46 2.06 -1.21 13.69
N SER A 47 0.94 -0.49 13.86
CA SER A 47 0.26 -0.41 15.16
C SER A 47 -0.27 -1.75 15.68
N SER A 48 -0.73 -2.67 14.81
CA SER A 48 -1.15 -4.01 15.27
C SER A 48 0.04 -4.88 15.66
N LEU A 49 1.20 -4.69 15.02
CA LEU A 49 2.45 -5.35 15.40
C LEU A 49 3.00 -4.85 16.75
N LEU A 50 2.76 -3.59 17.11
CA LEU A 50 3.18 -2.99 18.38
C LEU A 50 2.28 -3.34 19.57
N THR A 51 1.09 -3.88 19.34
CA THR A 51 0.11 -4.20 20.40
C THR A 51 0.28 -5.63 20.96
N ARG A 52 1.43 -6.29 20.71
CA ARG A 52 1.70 -7.67 21.14
C ARG A 52 2.54 -7.75 22.39
#